data_AF-D5EK04-F1
#
_entry.id   AF-D5EK04-F1
#
_cell.length_a   1.000
_cell.length_b   1.000
_cell.length_c   1.000
_cell.angle_alpha   90.00
_cell.angle_beta   90.00
_cell.angle_gamma   90.00
#
_symmetry.space_group_name_H-M   'P 1'
#
loop_
_entity.id
_entity.type
_entity.pdbx_description
1 polymer ?
#
loop_
_entity_poly.entity_id
_entity_poly.type
_entity_poly.pdbx_seq_one_letter_code
_entity_poly.pdbx_strand_id
1 'polypeptide(L)'
;MTIEEQELRATKTRRIRRVKRWLRPLPRRTNIHRYPVLRYFSAAAKKRAYVWSFRTENAIPAIYIGCVLTLLPIYGIQLPLALVFALLLRANLPILAGLQMVTNPFTVLPIWFALYQVGKSCVSLAGIEAMPLSKEDVSRLIDNFNSGEWSENWDRIMTVFGLTSLGAIIIGIFFGVILSTSYRIAANRTAASYQRLRERIDEHKRKKHPNNS
;
A
#
# COMPACT_ATOMS: atom_id res chain seq x y z
N MET A 1 -25.71 -14.02 -28.47
CA MET A 1 -24.42 -13.54 -27.94
C MET A 1 -23.40 -13.77 -29.04
N THR A 2 -22.67 -12.75 -29.47
CA THR A 2 -21.69 -12.88 -30.57
C THR A 2 -20.39 -13.54 -30.07
N ILE A 3 -19.59 -14.12 -30.97
CA ILE A 3 -18.28 -14.75 -30.63
C ILE A 3 -17.36 -13.72 -29.96
N GLU A 4 -17.35 -12.47 -30.44
CA GLU A 4 -16.60 -11.36 -29.84
C GLU A 4 -17.03 -11.06 -28.39
N GLU A 5 -18.34 -11.11 -28.08
CA GLU A 5 -18.84 -10.93 -26.71
C GLU A 5 -18.35 -12.03 -25.76
N GLN A 6 -18.18 -13.26 -26.27
CA GLN A 6 -17.68 -14.39 -25.48
C GLN A 6 -16.18 -14.28 -25.20
N GLU A 7 -15.36 -14.00 -26.21
CA GLU A 7 -13.91 -13.78 -26.05
C GLU A 7 -13.61 -12.62 -25.09
N LEU A 8 -14.41 -11.57 -25.19
CA LEU A 8 -14.31 -10.42 -24.31
C LEU A 8 -14.63 -10.75 -22.85
N ARG A 9 -15.75 -11.46 -22.61
CA ARG A 9 -16.13 -11.93 -21.26
C ARG A 9 -15.05 -12.84 -20.70
N ALA A 10 -14.49 -13.73 -21.52
CA ALA A 10 -13.38 -14.59 -21.12
C ALA A 10 -12.13 -13.77 -20.72
N THR A 11 -11.75 -12.78 -21.52
CA THR A 11 -10.59 -11.92 -21.26
C THR A 11 -10.77 -11.08 -19.99
N LYS A 12 -11.94 -10.46 -19.81
CA LYS A 12 -12.30 -9.73 -18.58
C LYS A 12 -12.21 -10.64 -17.36
N THR A 13 -12.75 -11.85 -17.46
CA THR A 13 -12.76 -12.84 -16.37
C THR A 13 -11.35 -13.30 -16.03
N ARG A 14 -10.48 -13.55 -17.02
CA ARG A 14 -9.06 -13.90 -16.81
C ARG A 14 -8.29 -12.80 -16.07
N ARG A 15 -8.49 -11.53 -16.45
CA ARG A 15 -7.86 -10.37 -15.75
C ARG A 15 -8.31 -10.28 -14.29
N ILE A 16 -9.62 -10.37 -14.05
CA ILE A 16 -10.20 -10.33 -12.69
C ILE A 16 -9.70 -11.49 -11.84
N ARG A 17 -9.57 -12.70 -12.40
CA ARG A 17 -9.07 -13.89 -11.67
C ARG A 17 -7.64 -13.69 -11.17
N ARG A 18 -6.74 -13.14 -12.01
CA ARG A 18 -5.35 -12.86 -11.61
C ARG A 18 -5.30 -11.87 -10.45
N VAL A 19 -5.96 -10.72 -10.59
CA VAL A 19 -6.02 -9.71 -9.52
C VAL A 19 -6.62 -10.30 -8.25
N LYS A 20 -7.73 -11.04 -8.35
CA LYS A 20 -8.36 -11.68 -7.18
C LYS A 20 -7.43 -12.64 -6.44
N ARG A 21 -6.49 -13.31 -7.12
CA ARG A 21 -5.50 -14.21 -6.48
C ARG A 21 -4.56 -13.40 -5.58
N TRP A 22 -4.04 -12.27 -6.06
CA TRP A 22 -3.18 -11.37 -5.29
C TRP A 22 -3.93 -10.66 -4.15
N LEU A 23 -5.23 -10.40 -4.30
CA LEU A 23 -6.09 -9.80 -3.26
C LEU A 23 -6.72 -10.83 -2.30
N ARG A 24 -6.32 -12.11 -2.33
CA ARG A 24 -6.81 -13.12 -1.36
C ARG A 24 -6.35 -12.88 0.09
N PRO A 25 -5.07 -12.56 0.37
CA PRO A 25 -4.60 -12.39 1.75
C PRO A 25 -5.08 -11.07 2.40
N LEU A 26 -5.56 -10.12 1.60
CA LEU A 26 -5.98 -8.81 2.07
C LEU A 26 -7.31 -8.83 2.82
N PRO A 27 -7.51 -7.92 3.79
CA PRO A 27 -8.78 -7.77 4.46
C PRO A 27 -9.88 -7.41 3.46
N ARG A 28 -11.04 -8.02 3.64
CA ARG A 28 -12.27 -7.85 2.87
C ARG A 28 -13.38 -7.44 3.80
N ARG A 29 -14.39 -6.79 3.23
CA ARG A 29 -15.58 -6.35 3.97
C ARG A 29 -16.22 -7.48 4.78
N THR A 30 -16.21 -8.70 4.25
CA THR A 30 -16.79 -9.88 4.90
C THR A 30 -15.92 -10.44 6.03
N ASN A 31 -14.59 -10.45 5.89
CA ASN A 31 -13.67 -11.11 6.83
C ASN A 31 -12.91 -10.17 7.78
N ILE A 32 -13.14 -8.85 7.71
CA ILE A 32 -12.45 -7.84 8.55
C ILE A 32 -12.50 -8.14 10.05
N HIS A 33 -13.58 -8.78 10.52
CA HIS A 33 -13.78 -9.17 11.91
C HIS A 33 -12.82 -10.26 12.41
N ARG A 34 -12.16 -10.99 11.51
CA ARG A 34 -11.20 -12.06 11.85
C ARG A 34 -9.82 -11.54 12.22
N TYR A 35 -9.50 -10.28 11.89
CA TYR A 35 -8.20 -9.70 12.18
C TYR A 35 -8.22 -9.03 13.56
N PRO A 36 -7.27 -9.34 14.46
CA PRO A 36 -7.34 -8.97 15.87
C PRO A 36 -7.49 -7.45 16.08
N VAL A 37 -6.70 -6.65 15.38
CA VAL A 37 -6.74 -5.18 15.48
C VAL A 37 -7.92 -4.58 14.70
N LEU A 38 -8.18 -5.06 13.48
CA LEU A 38 -9.23 -4.49 12.62
C LEU A 38 -10.65 -4.81 13.13
N ARG A 39 -10.82 -5.80 14.01
CA ARG A 39 -12.10 -6.15 14.62
C ARG A 39 -12.72 -4.98 15.39
N TYR A 40 -11.92 -4.23 16.14
CA TYR A 40 -12.38 -3.09 16.96
C TYR A 40 -13.02 -1.97 16.12
N PHE A 41 -12.54 -1.79 14.90
CA PHE A 41 -13.02 -0.74 14.00
C PHE A 41 -13.89 -1.30 12.86
N SER A 42 -14.24 -2.59 12.92
CA SER A 42 -14.94 -3.29 11.86
C SER A 42 -16.32 -2.66 11.56
N ALA A 43 -17.03 -2.18 12.57
CA ALA A 43 -18.31 -1.49 12.41
C ALA A 43 -18.15 -0.17 11.62
N ALA A 44 -17.13 0.63 11.96
CA ALA A 44 -16.84 1.88 11.26
C ALA A 44 -16.42 1.62 9.81
N ALA A 45 -15.50 0.69 9.58
CA ALA A 45 -15.01 0.37 8.24
C ALA A 45 -16.09 -0.26 7.33
N LYS A 46 -17.00 -1.09 7.87
CA LYS A 46 -18.07 -1.72 7.08
C LYS A 46 -19.15 -0.76 6.59
N LYS A 47 -19.42 0.31 7.33
CA LYS A 47 -20.42 1.35 6.99
C LYS A 47 -19.95 2.24 5.83
N ARG A 48 -18.64 2.37 5.62
CA ARG A 48 -18.06 3.32 4.66
C ARG A 48 -17.67 2.63 3.36
N ALA A 49 -18.40 2.90 2.27
CA ALA A 49 -18.18 2.25 0.97
C ALA A 49 -16.82 2.60 0.34
N TYR A 50 -16.33 3.83 0.54
CA TYR A 50 -15.05 4.30 -0.03
C TYR A 50 -13.85 3.46 0.43
N VAL A 51 -13.90 2.93 1.67
CA VAL A 51 -12.85 2.12 2.29
C VAL A 51 -12.57 0.84 1.49
N TRP A 52 -13.56 0.38 0.72
CA TRP A 52 -13.51 -0.83 -0.09
C TRP A 52 -13.46 -0.54 -1.60
N SER A 53 -13.44 0.73 -1.99
CA SER A 53 -13.53 1.18 -3.37
C SER A 53 -12.14 1.25 -4.00
N PHE A 54 -11.93 0.55 -5.11
CA PHE A 54 -10.70 0.59 -5.90
C PHE A 54 -10.66 1.75 -6.91
N ARG A 55 -11.56 2.73 -6.77
CA ARG A 55 -11.51 3.96 -7.56
C ARG A 55 -10.22 4.72 -7.25
N THR A 56 -9.70 5.41 -8.26
CA THR A 56 -8.46 6.21 -8.18
C THR A 56 -8.50 7.20 -7.03
N GLU A 57 -9.65 7.82 -6.78
CA GLU A 57 -9.89 8.77 -5.68
C GLU A 57 -9.57 8.20 -4.29
N ASN A 58 -9.81 6.90 -4.05
CA ASN A 58 -9.58 6.25 -2.75
C ASN A 58 -8.28 5.43 -2.76
N ALA A 59 -7.87 4.92 -3.92
CA ALA A 59 -6.68 4.09 -4.08
C ALA A 59 -5.38 4.91 -4.02
N ILE A 60 -5.36 6.11 -4.63
CA ILE A 60 -4.15 6.94 -4.68
C ILE A 60 -3.70 7.40 -3.29
N PRO A 61 -4.57 7.95 -2.43
CA PRO A 61 -4.18 8.29 -1.06
C PRO A 61 -3.69 7.07 -0.26
N ALA A 62 -4.31 5.90 -0.49
CA ALA A 62 -3.91 4.66 0.17
C ALA A 62 -2.52 4.19 -0.24
N ILE A 63 -2.19 4.29 -1.53
CA ILE A 63 -0.85 3.97 -2.03
C ILE A 63 0.18 4.92 -1.42
N TYR A 64 -0.09 6.22 -1.46
CA TYR A 64 0.87 7.23 -1.04
C TYR A 64 1.22 7.11 0.45
N ILE A 65 0.21 7.10 1.31
CA ILE A 65 0.41 6.99 2.76
C ILE A 65 0.86 5.58 3.16
N GLY A 66 0.33 4.55 2.50
CA GLY A 66 0.76 3.17 2.74
C GLY A 66 2.25 2.97 2.47
N CYS A 67 2.81 3.58 1.42
CA CYS A 67 4.25 3.48 1.13
C CYS A 67 5.10 4.08 2.24
N VAL A 68 4.77 5.29 2.71
CA VAL A 68 5.48 5.93 3.83
C VAL A 68 5.31 5.10 5.11
N LEU A 69 4.07 4.75 5.46
CA LEU A 69 3.74 4.04 6.69
C LEU A 69 4.40 2.66 6.79
N THR A 70 4.51 1.95 5.67
CA THR A 70 5.15 0.62 5.59
C THR A 70 6.63 0.67 5.91
N LEU A 71 7.31 1.75 5.53
CA LEU A 71 8.75 1.89 5.66
C LEU A 71 9.16 2.51 7.00
N LEU A 72 8.26 3.18 7.71
CA LEU A 72 8.57 3.76 9.02
C LEU A 72 9.01 2.67 10.03
N PRO A 73 9.97 2.98 10.92
CA PRO A 73 10.50 2.06 11.93
C PRO A 73 9.55 1.82 13.11
N ILE A 74 8.31 1.45 12.80
CA ILE A 74 7.20 1.28 13.75
C ILE A 74 6.49 -0.07 13.57
N TYR A 75 7.27 -1.12 13.31
CA TYR A 75 6.75 -2.47 13.07
C TYR A 75 5.81 -2.92 14.21
N GLY A 76 4.71 -3.58 13.85
CA GLY A 76 3.66 -3.99 14.80
C GLY A 76 2.48 -3.01 14.92
N ILE A 77 2.73 -1.69 14.97
CA ILE A 77 1.64 -0.69 15.08
C ILE A 77 1.13 -0.16 13.72
N GLN A 78 1.77 -0.58 12.62
CA GLN A 78 1.46 -0.14 11.26
C GLN A 78 0.01 -0.44 10.84
N LEU A 79 -0.55 -1.60 11.20
CA LEU A 79 -1.90 -1.99 10.78
C LEU A 79 -3.01 -1.16 11.46
N PRO A 80 -2.98 -0.90 12.79
CA PRO A 80 -3.91 0.05 13.40
C PRO A 80 -3.80 1.46 12.80
N LEU A 81 -2.57 1.96 12.61
CA LEU A 81 -2.37 3.26 11.96
C LEU A 81 -2.91 3.28 10.53
N ALA A 82 -2.70 2.21 9.78
CA ALA A 82 -3.19 2.09 8.40
C ALA A 82 -4.71 2.24 8.32
N LEU A 83 -5.42 1.66 9.29
CA LEU A 83 -6.86 1.78 9.41
C LEU A 83 -7.30 3.20 9.79
N VAL A 84 -6.62 3.85 10.73
CA VAL A 84 -6.88 5.25 11.09
C VAL A 84 -6.71 6.14 9.86
N PHE A 85 -5.60 6.02 9.13
CA PHE A 85 -5.37 6.77 7.89
C PHE A 85 -6.40 6.46 6.81
N ALA A 86 -6.82 5.20 6.64
CA ALA A 86 -7.87 4.85 5.70
C ALA A 86 -9.20 5.57 6.01
N LEU A 87 -9.53 5.74 7.29
CA LEU A 87 -10.75 6.43 7.72
C LEU A 87 -10.64 7.95 7.61
N LEU A 88 -9.49 8.53 7.96
CA LEU A 88 -9.26 9.99 7.90
C LEU A 88 -9.16 10.50 6.47
N LEU A 89 -8.38 9.82 5.63
CA LEU A 89 -8.08 10.25 4.26
C LEU A 89 -9.04 9.67 3.23
N ARG A 90 -10.11 9.03 3.69
CA ARG A 90 -11.07 8.30 2.86
C ARG A 90 -10.42 7.29 1.90
N ALA A 91 -9.35 6.65 2.35
CA ALA A 91 -8.51 5.79 1.55
C ALA A 91 -9.02 4.33 1.49
N ASN A 92 -8.57 3.60 0.46
CA ASN A 92 -8.83 2.16 0.32
C ASN A 92 -8.04 1.35 1.36
N LEU A 93 -8.74 0.74 2.31
CA LEU A 93 -8.15 -0.05 3.39
C LEU A 93 -7.44 -1.33 2.90
N PRO A 94 -8.01 -2.15 1.98
CA PRO A 94 -7.29 -3.31 1.46
C PRO A 94 -5.92 -2.99 0.89
N ILE A 95 -5.79 -1.91 0.11
CA ILE A 95 -4.51 -1.46 -0.45
C ILE A 95 -3.55 -1.08 0.67
N LEU A 96 -4.02 -0.28 1.62
CA LEU A 96 -3.22 0.20 2.76
C LEU A 96 -2.74 -0.99 3.61
N ALA A 97 -3.64 -1.86 4.05
CA ALA A 97 -3.28 -3.06 4.80
C ALA A 97 -2.34 -3.99 4.00
N GLY A 98 -2.49 -4.05 2.67
CA GLY A 98 -1.65 -4.86 1.81
C GLY A 98 -0.22 -4.35 1.69
N LEU A 99 -0.02 -3.03 1.65
CA LEU A 99 1.31 -2.43 1.64
C LEU A 99 2.08 -2.79 2.92
N GLN A 100 1.40 -2.85 4.06
CA GLN A 100 2.05 -3.19 5.33
C GLN A 100 2.61 -4.62 5.36
N MET A 101 2.19 -5.50 4.44
CA MET A 101 2.75 -6.86 4.33
C MET A 101 4.16 -6.90 3.73
N VAL A 102 4.60 -5.81 3.09
CA VAL A 102 5.97 -5.70 2.56
C VAL A 102 6.99 -5.78 3.70
N THR A 103 6.70 -5.10 4.81
CA THR A 103 7.52 -5.15 6.01
C THR A 103 7.10 -6.34 6.86
N ASN A 104 7.90 -7.39 6.85
CA ASN A 104 7.70 -8.62 7.63
C ASN A 104 8.97 -8.91 8.46
N PRO A 105 8.92 -9.81 9.46
CA PRO A 105 10.06 -10.05 10.36
C PRO A 105 11.38 -10.37 9.65
N PHE A 106 11.32 -10.98 8.47
CA PHE A 106 12.51 -11.32 7.68
C PHE A 106 13.07 -10.15 6.87
N THR A 107 12.25 -9.15 6.55
CA THR A 107 12.61 -8.02 5.68
C THR A 107 12.76 -6.70 6.43
N VAL A 108 12.21 -6.59 7.64
CA VAL A 108 12.19 -5.34 8.41
C VAL A 108 13.60 -4.82 8.71
N LEU A 109 14.53 -5.70 9.13
CA LEU A 109 15.91 -5.33 9.44
C LEU A 109 16.68 -4.81 8.20
N PRO A 110 16.75 -5.55 7.07
CA PRO A 110 17.47 -5.04 5.89
C PRO A 110 16.82 -3.78 5.32
N ILE A 111 15.49 -3.65 5.38
CA ILE A 111 14.79 -2.42 4.96
C ILE A 111 15.23 -1.25 5.85
N TRP A 112 15.14 -1.38 7.18
CA TRP A 112 15.52 -0.29 8.09
C TRP A 112 16.98 0.11 7.98
N PHE A 113 17.88 -0.85 7.80
CA PHE A 113 19.29 -0.56 7.55
C PHE A 113 19.48 0.28 6.27
N ALA A 114 18.80 -0.07 5.17
CA ALA A 114 18.85 0.70 3.95
C ALA A 114 18.27 2.12 4.13
N LEU A 115 17.14 2.24 4.83
CA LEU A 115 16.50 3.54 5.10
C LEU A 115 17.36 4.41 6.01
N TYR A 116 18.02 3.84 7.01
CA TYR A 116 18.99 4.54 7.84
C TYR A 116 20.12 5.11 6.99
N GLN A 117 20.68 4.34 6.06
CA GLN A 117 21.73 4.85 5.17
C GLN A 117 21.24 6.02 4.30
N VAL A 118 20.02 5.94 3.78
CA VAL A 118 19.41 7.04 3.02
C VAL A 118 19.25 8.28 3.90
N GLY A 119 18.72 8.14 5.12
CA GLY A 119 18.56 9.24 6.06
C GLY A 119 19.89 9.88 6.47
N LYS A 120 20.88 9.05 6.82
CA LYS A 120 22.25 9.49 7.10
C LYS A 120 22.85 10.27 5.92
N SER A 121 22.72 9.74 4.71
CA SER A 121 23.24 10.39 3.51
C SER A 121 22.56 11.75 3.28
N CYS A 122 21.24 11.83 3.47
CA CYS A 122 20.49 13.07 3.34
C CYS A 122 20.95 14.15 4.33
N VAL A 123 21.18 13.77 5.59
CA VAL A 123 21.63 14.68 6.65
C VAL A 123 23.09 15.10 6.45
N SER A 124 23.92 14.18 5.96
CA SER A 124 25.32 14.47 5.58
C SER A 124 25.41 15.49 4.44
N LEU A 125 24.49 15.46 3.46
CA LEU A 125 24.40 16.49 2.42
C LEU A 125 24.07 17.88 2.96
N ALA A 126 23.42 17.96 4.14
CA ALA A 126 23.16 19.21 4.85
C ALA A 126 24.32 19.66 5.75
N GLY A 127 25.47 18.97 5.71
CA GLY A 127 26.65 19.29 6.52
C GLY A 127 26.59 18.80 7.97
N ILE A 128 25.62 17.95 8.31
CA ILE A 128 25.47 17.37 9.64
C ILE A 128 26.09 15.97 9.65
N GLU A 129 27.13 15.77 10.47
CA GLU A 129 27.74 14.45 10.64
C GLU A 129 26.82 13.55 11.47
N ALA A 130 26.18 12.60 10.80
CA ALA A 130 25.39 11.57 11.47
C ALA A 130 26.29 10.43 11.96
N MET A 131 26.08 10.04 13.23
CA MET A 131 26.79 8.95 13.90
C MET A 131 26.79 7.69 13.01
N PRO A 132 27.94 7.05 12.73
CA PRO A 132 27.97 5.82 11.97
C PRO A 132 27.33 4.67 12.75
N LEU A 133 26.58 3.81 12.04
CA LEU A 133 26.06 2.57 12.59
C LEU A 133 27.11 1.47 12.39
N SER A 134 27.77 1.05 13.47
CA SER A 134 28.76 -0.03 13.44
C SER A 134 28.07 -1.40 13.51
N LYS A 135 28.80 -2.47 13.20
CA LYS A 135 28.28 -3.84 13.29
C LYS A 135 27.87 -4.21 14.71
N GLU A 136 28.64 -3.76 15.71
CA GLU A 136 28.33 -3.98 17.13
C GLU A 136 27.00 -3.35 17.52
N ASP A 137 26.67 -2.19 16.95
CA ASP A 137 25.43 -1.48 17.25
C ASP A 137 24.23 -2.19 16.64
N VAL A 138 24.40 -2.76 15.45
CA VAL A 138 23.38 -3.60 14.83
C VAL A 138 23.13 -4.84 15.68
N SER A 139 24.18 -5.52 16.15
CA SER A 139 24.04 -6.67 17.06
C SER A 139 23.33 -6.28 18.36
N ARG A 140 23.75 -5.19 19.01
CA ARG A 140 23.09 -4.68 20.23
C ARG A 140 21.62 -4.32 20.00
N LEU A 141 21.26 -3.72 18.86
CA LEU A 141 19.87 -3.43 18.52
C LEU A 141 19.03 -4.71 18.33
N ILE A 142 19.63 -5.75 17.75
CA ILE A 142 18.99 -7.06 17.58
C ILE A 142 18.82 -7.74 18.95
N ASP A 143 19.85 -7.70 19.79
CA ASP A 143 19.81 -8.31 21.13
C ASP A 143 18.77 -7.60 22.01
N ASN A 144 18.75 -6.27 22.02
CA ASN A 144 17.74 -5.48 22.75
C ASN A 144 16.32 -5.73 22.24
N PHE A 145 16.15 -5.93 20.93
CA PHE A 145 14.86 -6.30 20.35
C PHE A 145 14.37 -7.66 20.86
N ASN A 146 15.28 -8.62 21.04
CA ASN A 146 14.97 -9.96 21.53
C ASN A 146 14.78 -10.01 23.05
N SER A 147 15.60 -9.27 23.81
CA SER A 147 15.59 -9.24 25.28
C SER A 147 14.54 -8.29 25.85
N GLY A 148 14.10 -7.29 25.09
CA GLY A 148 13.18 -6.25 25.56
C GLY A 148 13.84 -5.16 26.42
N GLU A 149 15.18 -5.10 26.44
CA GLU A 149 15.95 -4.15 27.26
C GLU A 149 16.25 -2.87 26.48
N TRP A 150 15.28 -1.95 26.46
CA TRP A 150 15.34 -0.70 25.68
C TRP A 150 15.94 0.50 26.43
N SER A 151 16.27 0.37 27.73
CA SER A 151 16.49 1.53 28.61
C SER A 151 17.88 2.16 28.56
N GLU A 152 18.95 1.39 28.29
CA GLU A 152 20.32 1.91 28.43
C GLU A 152 20.81 2.76 27.24
N ASN A 153 20.07 2.78 26.12
CA ASN A 153 20.55 3.37 24.85
C ASN A 153 19.55 4.31 24.17
N TRP A 154 18.68 4.97 24.94
CA TRP A 154 17.59 5.79 24.40
C TRP A 154 18.03 6.84 23.37
N ASP A 155 19.10 7.59 23.64
CA ASP A 155 19.59 8.64 22.73
C ASP A 155 19.99 8.06 21.36
N ARG A 156 20.63 6.90 21.40
CA ARG A 156 21.09 6.20 20.22
C ARG A 156 19.93 5.62 19.43
N ILE A 157 18.99 4.98 20.12
CA ILE A 157 17.76 4.44 19.53
C ILE A 157 16.97 5.56 18.86
N MET A 158 16.81 6.72 19.51
CA MET A 158 16.10 7.86 18.94
C MET A 158 16.81 8.47 17.74
N THR A 159 18.14 8.53 17.76
CA THR A 159 18.92 9.00 16.61
C THR A 159 18.77 8.06 15.41
N VAL A 160 18.92 6.74 15.62
CA VAL A 160 18.72 5.73 14.58
C VAL A 160 17.27 5.75 14.08
N PHE A 161 16.29 5.85 14.98
CA PHE A 161 14.87 5.96 14.64
C PHE A 161 14.60 7.22 13.81
N GLY A 162 15.15 8.37 14.18
CA GLY A 162 14.99 9.63 13.47
C GLY A 162 15.58 9.59 12.06
N LEU A 163 16.82 9.11 11.92
CA LEU A 163 17.48 8.95 10.62
C LEU A 163 16.75 7.92 9.74
N THR A 164 16.35 6.79 10.30
CA THR A 164 15.59 5.76 9.58
C THR A 164 14.23 6.29 9.14
N SER A 165 13.55 7.07 9.99
CA SER A 165 12.27 7.70 9.67
C SER A 165 12.40 8.73 8.55
N LEU A 166 13.46 9.53 8.55
CA LEU A 166 13.75 10.46 7.46
C LEU A 166 13.94 9.70 6.14
N GLY A 167 14.76 8.65 6.14
CA GLY A 167 14.93 7.79 4.97
C GLY A 167 13.62 7.13 4.52
N ALA A 168 12.80 6.66 5.45
CA ALA A 168 11.48 6.09 5.19
C ALA A 168 10.53 7.09 4.52
N ILE A 169 10.54 8.35 4.95
CA ILE A 169 9.74 9.43 4.36
C ILE A 169 10.21 9.70 2.92
N ILE A 170 11.52 9.84 2.70
CA ILE A 170 12.10 10.10 1.38
C ILE A 170 11.75 8.97 0.39
N ILE A 171 12.08 7.73 0.75
CA ILE A 171 11.85 6.55 -0.08
C ILE A 171 10.36 6.25 -0.22
N GLY A 172 9.59 6.44 0.84
CA GLY A 172 8.14 6.26 0.86
C GLY A 172 7.41 7.24 -0.04
N ILE A 173 7.81 8.52 -0.06
CA ILE A 173 7.29 9.52 -0.99
C ILE A 173 7.67 9.15 -2.42
N PHE A 174 8.93 8.79 -2.67
CA PHE A 174 9.40 8.38 -3.99
C PHE A 174 8.58 7.22 -4.57
N PHE A 175 8.44 6.11 -3.82
CA PHE A 175 7.60 4.98 -4.24
C PHE A 175 6.12 5.35 -4.28
N GLY A 176 5.64 6.20 -3.37
CA GLY A 176 4.27 6.70 -3.35
C GLY A 176 3.91 7.45 -4.64
N VAL A 177 4.79 8.32 -5.13
CA VAL A 177 4.62 9.03 -6.41
C VAL A 177 4.64 8.06 -7.58
N ILE A 178 5.61 7.15 -7.64
CA ILE A 178 5.74 6.18 -8.74
C ILE A 178 4.53 5.26 -8.83
N LEU A 179 4.14 4.66 -7.71
CA LEU A 179 3.03 3.70 -7.66
C LEU A 179 1.68 4.39 -7.88
N SER A 180 1.46 5.60 -7.32
CA SER A 180 0.23 6.34 -7.55
C SER A 180 0.08 6.78 -9.01
N THR A 181 1.17 7.22 -9.65
CA THR A 181 1.20 7.58 -11.06
C THR A 181 0.95 6.37 -11.94
N SER A 182 1.64 5.26 -11.67
CA SER A 182 1.44 3.98 -12.36
C SER A 182 0.00 3.48 -12.24
N TYR A 183 -0.58 3.58 -11.03
CA TYR A 183 -1.98 3.22 -10.79
C TYR A 183 -2.94 4.11 -11.58
N ARG A 184 -2.72 5.43 -11.58
CA ARG A 184 -3.53 6.39 -12.32
C ARG A 184 -3.51 6.12 -13.82
N ILE A 185 -2.32 5.88 -14.38
CA ILE A 185 -2.15 5.53 -15.79
C ILE A 185 -2.88 4.22 -16.12
N ALA A 186 -2.69 3.18 -15.31
CA ALA A 186 -3.35 1.90 -15.51
C ALA A 186 -4.89 2.01 -15.42
N ALA A 187 -5.40 2.79 -14.46
CA ALA A 187 -6.82 3.04 -14.29
C ALA A 187 -7.40 3.81 -15.49
N ASN A 188 -6.73 4.86 -15.95
CA ASN A 188 -7.16 5.64 -17.13
C ASN A 188 -7.16 4.80 -18.40
N ARG A 189 -6.11 3.99 -18.63
CA ARG A 189 -6.04 3.06 -19.76
C ARG A 189 -7.17 2.03 -19.73
N THR A 190 -7.49 1.52 -18.54
CA THR A 190 -8.58 0.56 -18.37
C THR A 190 -9.95 1.19 -18.61
N ALA A 191 -10.16 2.42 -18.13
CA ALA A 191 -11.40 3.17 -18.36
C ALA A 191 -11.62 3.47 -19.85
N ALA A 192 -10.59 3.97 -20.55
CA ALA A 192 -10.65 4.23 -21.99
C ALA A 192 -10.90 2.95 -22.80
N SER A 193 -10.26 1.84 -22.42
CA SER A 193 -10.50 0.54 -23.04
C SER A 193 -11.95 0.08 -22.87
N TYR A 194 -12.55 0.33 -21.70
CA TYR A 194 -13.92 -0.05 -21.39
C TYR A 194 -14.95 0.83 -22.12
N GLN A 195 -14.65 2.11 -22.33
CA GLN A 195 -15.50 3.03 -23.11
C GLN A 195 -15.56 2.61 -24.59
N ARG A 196 -14.41 2.43 -25.25
CA ARG A 196 -14.34 1.95 -26.64
C ARG A 196 -15.09 0.64 -26.86
N LEU A 197 -15.02 -0.23 -25.86
CA LEU A 197 -15.70 -1.50 -25.88
C LEU A 197 -17.23 -1.35 -25.80
N ARG A 198 -17.70 -0.43 -24.96
CA ARG A 198 -19.12 -0.13 -24.81
C ARG A 198 -19.67 0.46 -26.10
N GLU A 199 -18.94 1.38 -26.73
CA GLU A 199 -19.27 1.95 -28.04
C GLU A 199 -19.41 0.87 -29.11
N ARG A 200 -18.45 -0.07 -29.23
CA ARG A 200 -18.54 -1.19 -30.18
C ARG A 200 -19.77 -2.08 -29.94
N ILE A 201 -20.10 -2.37 -28.68
CA ILE A 201 -21.30 -3.17 -28.35
C ILE A 201 -22.57 -2.41 -28.74
N ASP A 202 -22.63 -1.11 -28.47
CA ASP A 202 -23.80 -0.27 -28.78
C ASP A 202 -23.96 -0.09 -30.30
N GLU A 203 -22.86 0.08 -31.05
CA GLU A 203 -22.87 0.06 -32.53
C GLU A 203 -23.37 -1.27 -33.09
N HIS A 204 -22.89 -2.40 -32.55
CA HIS A 204 -23.30 -3.73 -33.01
C HIS A 204 -24.79 -3.98 -32.75
N LYS A 205 -25.32 -3.51 -31.61
CA LYS A 205 -26.76 -3.56 -31.30
C LYS A 205 -27.57 -2.70 -32.28
N ARG A 206 -27.12 -1.48 -32.59
CA ARG A 206 -27.78 -0.62 -33.58
C ARG A 206 -27.82 -1.27 -34.97
N LYS A 207 -26.71 -1.87 -35.42
CA LYS A 207 -26.65 -2.59 -36.70
C LYS A 207 -27.57 -3.82 -36.75
N LYS A 208 -27.75 -4.51 -35.62
CA LYS A 208 -28.57 -5.72 -35.54
C LYS A 208 -30.08 -5.46 -35.42
N HIS A 209 -30.48 -4.31 -34.89
CA HIS A 209 -31.88 -3.90 -34.74
C HIS A 209 -32.14 -2.50 -35.35
N PRO A 210 -32.07 -2.36 -36.68
CA PRO A 210 -32.22 -1.06 -37.34
C PRO A 210 -33.64 -0.46 -37.25
N ASN A 211 -34.69 -1.25 -36.94
CA ASN A 211 -36.11 -0.84 -37.06
C ASN A 211 -36.89 -0.71 -35.72
N ASN A 212 -36.23 -0.52 -34.58
CA ASN A 212 -36.91 -0.24 -33.29
C ASN A 212 -36.84 1.27 -32.92
N SER A 213 -37.14 2.15 -33.87
CA SER A 213 -37.36 3.58 -33.65
C SER A 213 -38.85 3.88 -33.48
#